data_AF-A0A6B2XBH8-F1
#
_entry.id   AF-A0A6B2XBH8-F1
#
_cell.length_a   1.000
_cell.length_b   1.000
_cell.length_c   1.000
_cell.angle_alpha   90.00
_cell.angle_beta   90.00
_cell.angle_gamma   90.00
#
_symmetry.space_group_name_H-M   'P 1'
#
loop_
_entity.id
_entity.type
_entity.pdbx_description
1 polymer ?
#
loop_
_entity_poly.entity_id
_entity_poly.type
_entity_poly.pdbx_seq_one_letter_code
_entity_poly.pdbx_strand_id
1 'polypeptide(L)'
;MGVPGELTAEVERVDELLRSVSLREVDMRDPDWMAKVSAAPHPLDEAHVRAEAETGLRALLACYDQGDEPTRAAVRALLNRCSDFSAVTGLPSRPVSGDSLRRELLHLSARDHGKDTRDEMVLLNDLCAQARDAGVDIRPLLLEVAALSSDEDKYGMGSVRDILRRAADRDPAGLW
;
A
#
# COMPACT_ATOMS: atom_id res chain seq x y z
N MET A 1 10.54 0.91 19.44
CA MET A 1 11.82 0.48 18.77
C MET A 1 11.81 0.99 17.33
N GLY A 2 12.94 1.22 16.67
CA GLY A 2 12.95 1.70 15.27
C GLY A 2 12.79 0.56 14.24
N VAL A 3 12.72 0.91 12.95
CA VAL A 3 12.89 -0.07 11.86
C VAL A 3 14.36 -0.54 11.86
N PRO A 4 14.65 -1.84 11.70
CA PRO A 4 16.02 -2.34 11.60
C PRO A 4 16.81 -1.63 10.49
N GLY A 5 18.08 -1.31 10.76
CA GLY A 5 18.93 -0.58 9.82
C GLY A 5 19.20 -1.34 8.52
N GLU A 6 19.38 -2.67 8.60
CA GLU A 6 19.57 -3.53 7.43
C GLU A 6 18.33 -3.53 6.52
N LEU A 7 17.13 -3.62 7.11
CA LEU A 7 15.87 -3.54 6.37
C LEU A 7 15.68 -2.17 5.71
N THR A 8 16.06 -1.10 6.41
CA THR A 8 16.03 0.27 5.85
C THR A 8 16.92 0.38 4.62
N ALA A 9 18.17 -0.10 4.70
CA ALA A 9 19.11 -0.07 3.59
C ALA A 9 18.67 -0.92 2.41
N GLU A 10 18.04 -2.08 2.66
CA GLU A 10 17.49 -2.93 1.61
C GLU A 10 16.36 -2.23 0.84
N VAL A 11 15.41 -1.63 1.55
CA VAL A 11 14.28 -0.91 0.95
C VAL A 11 14.77 0.29 0.14
N GLU A 12 15.72 1.06 0.67
CA GLU A 12 16.33 2.19 -0.04
C GLU A 12 17.07 1.76 -1.30
N ARG A 13 17.78 0.63 -1.26
CA ARG A 13 18.45 0.06 -2.45
C ARG A 13 17.43 -0.34 -3.53
N VAL A 14 16.34 -1.00 -3.14
CA VAL A 14 15.29 -1.41 -4.09
C VAL A 14 14.60 -0.18 -4.69
N ASP A 15 14.30 0.84 -3.89
CA ASP A 15 13.75 2.11 -4.36
C ASP A 15 14.64 2.79 -5.41
N GLU A 16 15.95 2.82 -5.19
CA GLU A 16 16.91 3.36 -6.15
C GLU A 16 16.89 2.62 -7.50
N LEU A 17 16.87 1.28 -7.45
CA LEU A 17 16.80 0.45 -8.66
C LEU A 17 15.50 0.68 -9.42
N LEU A 18 14.38 0.81 -8.70
CA LEU A 18 13.07 1.09 -9.27
C LEU A 18 12.98 2.47 -9.91
N ARG A 19 13.60 3.49 -9.32
CA ARG A 19 13.59 4.86 -9.85
C ARG A 19 14.13 4.92 -11.28
N SER A 20 15.13 4.09 -11.60
CA SER A 20 15.69 4.01 -12.95
C SER A 20 14.69 3.49 -14.00
N VAL A 21 13.72 2.69 -13.57
CA VAL A 21 12.64 2.16 -14.41
C VAL A 21 11.46 3.15 -14.45
N SER A 22 11.10 3.74 -13.31
CA SER A 22 9.98 4.70 -13.17
C SER A 22 10.15 5.98 -13.98
N LEU A 23 11.39 6.43 -14.23
CA LEU A 23 11.69 7.67 -14.96
C LEU A 23 11.58 7.53 -16.49
N ARG A 24 11.14 6.39 -17.02
CA ARG A 24 10.96 6.22 -18.47
C ARG A 24 9.82 7.11 -18.97
N GLU A 25 10.16 8.13 -19.75
CA GLU A 25 9.17 9.01 -20.37
C GLU A 25 8.25 8.22 -21.31
N VAL A 26 6.94 8.39 -21.11
CA VAL A 26 5.92 7.88 -22.02
C VAL A 26 5.61 8.96 -23.05
N ASP A 27 5.88 8.70 -24.33
CA ASP A 27 5.47 9.63 -25.39
C ASP A 27 3.96 9.56 -25.61
N MET A 28 3.23 10.48 -24.97
CA MET A 28 1.77 10.55 -25.06
C MET A 28 1.25 10.91 -26.47
N ARG A 29 2.13 11.29 -27.39
CA ARG A 29 1.78 11.58 -28.80
C ARG A 29 1.76 10.33 -29.66
N ASP A 30 2.35 9.23 -29.18
CA ASP A 30 2.28 7.94 -29.83
C ASP A 30 0.85 7.38 -29.71
N PRO A 31 0.11 7.15 -30.81
CA PRO A 31 -1.27 6.68 -30.73
C PRO A 31 -1.42 5.34 -30.00
N ASP A 32 -0.34 4.55 -29.90
CA ASP A 32 -0.32 3.25 -29.23
C ASP A 32 0.27 3.31 -27.80
N TRP A 33 0.50 4.50 -27.24
CA TRP A 33 1.19 4.67 -25.95
C TRP A 33 0.55 3.84 -24.83
N MET A 34 -0.79 3.79 -24.75
CA MET A 34 -1.52 3.01 -23.74
C MET A 34 -1.27 1.50 -23.88
N ALA A 35 -1.28 1.00 -25.12
CA ALA A 35 -1.03 -0.42 -25.38
C ALA A 35 0.40 -0.80 -25.00
N LYS A 36 1.37 0.07 -25.29
CA LYS A 36 2.77 -0.13 -24.91
C LYS A 36 2.98 -0.12 -23.40
N VAL A 37 2.34 0.80 -22.68
CA VAL A 37 2.38 0.84 -21.20
C VAL A 37 1.73 -0.41 -20.61
N SER A 38 0.57 -0.82 -21.12
CA SER A 38 -0.13 -2.02 -20.63
C SER A 38 0.61 -3.32 -20.92
N ALA A 39 1.43 -3.37 -21.98
CA ALA A 39 2.22 -4.53 -22.35
C ALA A 39 3.63 -4.54 -21.71
N ALA A 40 4.03 -3.43 -21.07
CA ALA A 40 5.33 -3.34 -20.43
C ALA A 40 5.43 -4.33 -19.27
N PRO A 41 6.62 -4.91 -19.02
CA PRO A 41 6.84 -5.70 -17.81
C PRO A 41 6.54 -4.89 -16.54
N HIS A 42 6.13 -5.58 -15.48
CA HIS A 42 5.96 -4.93 -14.19
C HIS A 42 7.31 -4.34 -13.73
N PRO A 43 7.36 -3.13 -13.12
CA PRO A 43 8.62 -2.48 -12.74
C PRO A 43 9.55 -3.35 -11.88
N LEU A 44 8.98 -4.13 -10.95
CA LEU A 44 9.73 -5.11 -10.14
C LEU A 44 10.42 -6.21 -10.96
N ASP A 45 9.80 -6.65 -12.06
CA ASP A 45 10.36 -7.68 -12.94
C ASP A 45 11.43 -7.10 -13.85
N GLU A 46 11.19 -5.89 -14.39
CA GLU A 46 12.16 -5.17 -15.22
C GLU A 46 13.44 -4.82 -14.44
N ALA A 47 13.30 -4.38 -13.20
CA ALA A 47 14.45 -4.11 -12.32
C ALA A 47 15.08 -5.40 -11.72
N HIS A 48 14.47 -6.57 -11.94
CA HIS A 48 14.90 -7.84 -11.34
C HIS A 48 15.00 -7.81 -9.80
N VAL A 49 14.06 -7.13 -9.14
CA VAL A 49 14.05 -6.94 -7.66
C VAL A 49 12.79 -7.48 -6.97
N ARG A 50 11.94 -8.23 -7.68
CA ARG A 50 10.64 -8.68 -7.14
C ARG A 50 10.78 -9.41 -5.80
N ALA A 51 11.71 -10.36 -5.70
CA ALA A 51 11.84 -11.19 -4.50
C ALA A 51 12.28 -10.37 -3.28
N GLU A 52 13.24 -9.47 -3.48
CA GLU A 52 13.76 -8.57 -2.46
C GLU A 52 12.71 -7.55 -2.05
N ALA A 53 11.99 -6.97 -3.01
CA ALA A 53 10.94 -6.01 -2.73
C ALA A 53 9.79 -6.61 -1.92
N GLU A 54 9.31 -7.80 -2.30
CA GLU A 54 8.27 -8.50 -1.56
C GLU A 54 8.73 -8.94 -0.16
N THR A 55 9.99 -9.33 -0.02
CA THR A 55 10.56 -9.73 1.27
C THR A 55 10.71 -8.51 2.19
N GLY A 56 11.24 -7.41 1.68
CA GLY A 56 11.34 -6.13 2.38
C GLY A 56 9.98 -5.61 2.80
N LEU A 57 8.97 -5.63 1.91
CA LEU A 57 7.61 -5.22 2.25
C LEU A 57 7.02 -6.08 3.37
N ARG A 58 7.14 -7.42 3.29
CA ARG A 58 6.67 -8.32 4.34
C ARG A 58 7.32 -8.03 5.70
N ALA A 59 8.63 -7.78 5.71
CA ALA A 59 9.36 -7.43 6.93
C ALA A 59 8.91 -6.06 7.49
N LEU A 60 8.71 -5.05 6.64
CA LEU A 60 8.20 -3.75 7.06
C LEU A 60 6.81 -3.83 7.67
N LEU A 61 5.89 -4.59 7.05
CA LEU A 61 4.54 -4.78 7.58
C LEU A 61 4.56 -5.53 8.91
N ALA A 62 5.47 -6.49 9.10
CA ALA A 62 5.65 -7.14 10.39
C ALA A 62 6.12 -6.15 11.48
N CYS A 63 7.08 -5.27 11.15
CA CYS A 63 7.50 -4.21 12.06
C CYS A 63 6.36 -3.22 12.38
N TYR A 64 5.53 -2.88 11.39
CA TYR A 64 4.40 -1.98 11.59
C TYR A 64 3.32 -2.59 12.49
N ASP A 65 2.99 -3.87 12.27
CA ASP A 65 1.97 -4.59 13.01
C ASP A 65 2.37 -4.76 14.49
N GLN A 66 3.58 -5.25 14.74
CA GLN A 66 4.07 -5.58 16.08
C GLN A 66 4.71 -4.40 16.82
N GLY A 67 5.05 -3.34 16.09
CA GLY A 67 5.77 -2.19 16.63
C GLY A 67 4.92 -1.26 17.49
N ASP A 68 5.61 -0.39 18.23
CA ASP A 68 4.97 0.73 18.92
C ASP A 68 4.71 1.89 17.95
N GLU A 69 4.05 2.95 18.42
CA GLU A 69 3.77 4.11 17.57
C GLU A 69 5.04 4.74 16.96
N PRO A 70 6.18 4.87 17.70
CA PRO A 70 7.45 5.23 17.09
C PRO A 70 7.91 4.31 15.96
N THR A 71 7.77 2.98 16.07
CA THR A 71 8.07 2.06 14.97
C THR A 71 7.17 2.32 13.78
N ARG A 72 5.85 2.46 13.99
CA ARG A 72 4.88 2.68 12.91
C ARG A 72 5.16 4.00 12.19
N ALA A 73 5.44 5.06 12.93
CA ALA A 73 5.85 6.35 12.38
C ALA A 73 7.12 6.24 11.52
N ALA A 74 8.11 5.47 11.97
CA ALA A 74 9.34 5.24 11.21
C ALA A 74 9.08 4.44 9.91
N VAL A 75 8.21 3.43 9.93
CA VAL A 75 7.79 2.70 8.71
C VAL A 75 7.09 3.64 7.73
N ARG A 76 6.12 4.45 8.20
CA ARG A 76 5.42 5.43 7.36
C ARG A 76 6.39 6.44 6.74
N ALA A 77 7.34 6.94 7.52
CA ALA A 77 8.37 7.87 7.04
C ALA A 77 9.31 7.23 6.01
N LEU A 78 9.65 5.95 6.17
CA LEU A 78 10.46 5.20 5.20
C LEU A 78 9.70 5.01 3.88
N LEU A 79 8.46 4.53 3.90
CA LEU A 79 7.64 4.34 2.70
C LEU A 79 7.36 5.66 1.96
N ASN A 80 7.16 6.76 2.71
CA ASN A 80 6.99 8.08 2.11
C ASN A 80 8.27 8.57 1.40
N ARG A 81 9.45 8.27 1.96
CA ARG A 81 10.76 8.63 1.36
C ARG A 81 11.09 7.73 0.16
N CYS A 82 10.85 6.43 0.29
CA CYS A 82 11.06 5.41 -0.74
C CYS A 82 9.79 5.25 -1.58
N SER A 83 9.44 6.33 -2.28
CA SER A 83 8.14 6.45 -2.92
C SER A 83 7.98 5.60 -4.17
N ASP A 84 9.07 5.23 -4.85
CA ASP A 84 9.04 4.32 -6.01
C ASP A 84 8.80 2.90 -5.52
N PHE A 85 9.53 2.48 -4.47
CA PHE A 85 9.26 1.24 -3.75
C PHE A 85 7.80 1.18 -3.32
N SER A 86 7.34 2.16 -2.53
CA SER A 86 5.98 2.17 -1.99
C SER A 86 4.90 2.15 -3.07
N ALA A 87 5.14 2.76 -4.23
CA ALA A 87 4.16 2.84 -5.32
C ALA A 87 4.01 1.50 -6.06
N VAL A 88 5.11 0.79 -6.32
CA VAL A 88 5.10 -0.43 -7.14
C VAL A 88 5.07 -1.71 -6.31
N THR A 89 5.49 -1.65 -5.05
CA THR A 89 5.27 -2.76 -4.13
C THR A 89 3.80 -2.74 -3.74
N GLY A 90 3.07 -3.73 -4.22
CA GLY A 90 1.76 -4.12 -3.75
C GLY A 90 1.78 -5.62 -3.50
N LEU A 91 0.82 -6.12 -2.73
CA LEU A 91 0.67 -7.56 -2.59
C LEU A 91 -0.14 -8.06 -3.81
N PRO A 92 0.23 -9.19 -4.42
CA PRO A 92 -0.50 -9.68 -5.56
C PRO A 92 -1.89 -10.17 -5.16
N SER A 93 -2.86 -9.82 -6.01
CA SER A 93 -4.17 -10.43 -6.22
C SER A 93 -5.26 -10.23 -5.15
N ARG A 94 -6.49 -10.21 -5.68
CA ARG A 94 -7.77 -10.18 -4.99
C ARG A 94 -7.73 -10.81 -3.61
N PRO A 95 -8.05 -10.08 -2.51
CA PRO A 95 -8.11 -10.70 -1.21
C PRO A 95 -9.21 -11.77 -1.21
N VAL A 96 -8.80 -13.03 -1.14
CA VAL A 96 -9.70 -14.20 -1.11
C VAL A 96 -9.87 -14.75 0.32
N SER A 97 -9.14 -14.19 1.29
CA SER A 97 -9.19 -14.57 2.71
C SER A 97 -9.03 -13.36 3.63
N GLY A 98 -9.45 -13.53 4.89
CA GLY A 98 -9.26 -12.51 5.93
C GLY A 98 -7.79 -12.10 6.10
N ASP A 99 -6.85 -13.06 6.08
CA ASP A 99 -5.42 -12.78 6.21
C ASP A 99 -4.88 -11.95 5.04
N SER A 100 -5.31 -12.27 3.81
CA SER A 100 -4.91 -11.50 2.64
C SER A 100 -5.45 -10.07 2.70
N LEU A 101 -6.71 -9.89 3.08
CA LEU A 101 -7.31 -8.56 3.26
C LEU A 101 -6.60 -7.76 4.35
N ARG A 102 -6.36 -8.37 5.52
CA ARG A 102 -5.68 -7.71 6.64
C ARG A 102 -4.31 -7.19 6.22
N ARG A 103 -3.55 -8.00 5.50
CA ARG A 103 -2.21 -7.62 5.01
C ARG A 103 -2.26 -6.43 4.04
N GLU A 104 -3.27 -6.37 3.18
CA GLU A 104 -3.49 -5.22 2.28
C GLU A 104 -3.89 -3.97 3.05
N LEU A 105 -4.78 -4.10 4.04
CA LEU A 105 -5.18 -2.99 4.90
C LEU A 105 -3.99 -2.45 5.70
N LEU A 106 -3.12 -3.31 6.24
CA LEU A 106 -1.89 -2.88 6.90
C LEU A 106 -0.97 -2.10 5.95
N HIS A 107 -0.86 -2.55 4.71
CA HIS A 107 -0.04 -1.89 3.71
C HIS A 107 -0.59 -0.50 3.35
N LEU A 108 -1.90 -0.39 3.09
CA LEU A 108 -2.59 0.89 2.90
C LEU A 108 -2.38 1.82 4.11
N SER A 109 -2.51 1.27 5.33
CA SER A 109 -2.30 2.00 6.58
C SER A 109 -0.86 2.49 6.77
N ALA A 110 0.12 1.70 6.33
CA ALA A 110 1.54 2.05 6.39
C ALA A 110 1.95 3.08 5.33
N ARG A 111 1.24 3.15 4.19
CA ARG A 111 1.41 4.19 3.17
C ARG A 111 0.88 5.55 3.62
N ASP A 112 -0.07 5.56 4.54
CA ASP A 112 -0.55 6.75 5.26
C ASP A 112 -0.90 7.93 4.34
N HIS A 113 -1.95 7.71 3.54
CA HIS A 113 -2.44 8.53 2.41
C HIS A 113 -1.73 8.35 1.07
N GLY A 114 -0.55 7.71 1.04
CA GLY A 114 0.22 7.57 -0.19
C GLY A 114 0.52 8.93 -0.85
N LYS A 115 0.71 8.93 -2.17
CA LYS A 115 0.90 10.16 -2.96
C LYS A 115 -0.42 10.89 -3.24
N ASP A 116 -1.52 10.15 -3.38
CA ASP A 116 -2.87 10.69 -3.59
C ASP A 116 -3.87 9.88 -2.75
N THR A 117 -4.49 10.53 -1.75
CA THR A 117 -5.48 9.88 -0.89
C THR A 117 -6.65 9.31 -1.68
N ARG A 118 -6.99 9.88 -2.85
CA ARG A 118 -8.11 9.39 -3.66
C ARG A 118 -7.81 8.00 -4.23
N ASP A 119 -6.57 7.75 -4.63
CA ASP A 119 -6.14 6.43 -5.11
C ASP A 119 -6.22 5.40 -3.98
N GLU A 120 -5.82 5.78 -2.76
CA GLU A 120 -5.94 4.91 -1.58
C GLU A 120 -7.40 4.61 -1.23
N MET A 121 -8.31 5.58 -1.38
CA MET A 121 -9.75 5.37 -1.17
C MET A 121 -10.35 4.44 -2.22
N VAL A 122 -9.95 4.58 -3.49
CA VAL A 122 -10.34 3.66 -4.57
C VAL A 122 -9.84 2.25 -4.27
N LEU A 123 -8.57 2.11 -3.91
CA LEU A 123 -7.98 0.83 -3.52
C LEU A 123 -8.73 0.20 -2.34
N LEU A 124 -9.05 0.96 -1.30
CA LEU A 124 -9.82 0.48 -0.15
C LEU A 124 -11.19 -0.07 -0.57
N ASN A 125 -11.90 0.64 -1.45
CA ASN A 125 -13.20 0.19 -1.95
C ASN A 125 -13.09 -1.11 -2.72
N ASP A 126 -12.08 -1.21 -3.60
CA ASP A 126 -11.84 -2.40 -4.40
C ASP A 126 -11.51 -3.59 -3.51
N LEU A 127 -10.66 -3.40 -2.49
CA LEU A 127 -10.33 -4.43 -1.50
C LEU A 127 -11.59 -4.89 -0.74
N CYS A 128 -12.43 -3.97 -0.28
CA CYS A 128 -13.67 -4.30 0.40
C CYS A 128 -14.68 -5.00 -0.51
N ALA A 129 -14.82 -4.59 -1.77
CA ALA A 129 -15.69 -5.24 -2.74
C ALA A 129 -15.23 -6.69 -2.99
N GLN A 130 -13.93 -6.87 -3.22
CA GLN A 130 -13.33 -8.17 -3.48
C GLN A 130 -13.43 -9.12 -2.30
N ALA A 131 -13.20 -8.63 -1.08
CA ALA A 131 -13.37 -9.41 0.14
C ALA A 131 -14.83 -9.80 0.39
N ARG A 132 -15.78 -8.92 0.06
CA ARG A 132 -17.22 -9.19 0.17
C ARG A 132 -17.63 -10.31 -0.77
N ASP A 133 -17.18 -10.27 -2.02
CA ASP A 133 -17.42 -11.33 -3.00
C ASP A 133 -16.85 -12.69 -2.54
N ALA A 134 -15.75 -12.66 -1.78
CA ALA A 134 -15.12 -13.84 -1.19
C ALA A 134 -15.77 -14.29 0.14
N GLY A 135 -16.79 -13.58 0.65
CA GLY A 135 -17.46 -13.91 1.91
C GLY A 135 -16.63 -13.64 3.16
N VAL A 136 -15.62 -12.78 3.08
CA VAL A 136 -14.79 -12.39 4.23
C VAL A 136 -15.56 -11.42 5.13
N ASP A 137 -15.46 -11.59 6.46
CA ASP A 137 -15.97 -10.59 7.42
C ASP A 137 -15.00 -9.41 7.51
N ILE A 138 -15.35 -8.33 6.79
CA ILE A 138 -14.48 -7.16 6.56
C ILE A 138 -14.41 -6.25 7.79
N ARG A 139 -15.55 -6.08 8.48
CA ARG A 139 -15.71 -5.08 9.54
C ARG A 139 -14.68 -5.22 10.66
N PRO A 140 -14.45 -6.40 11.26
CA PRO A 140 -13.47 -6.52 12.34
C PRO A 140 -12.05 -6.18 11.86
N LEU A 141 -11.69 -6.52 10.62
CA LEU A 141 -10.36 -6.26 10.05
C LEU A 141 -10.13 -4.77 9.81
N LEU A 142 -11.15 -4.03 9.35
CA LEU A 142 -11.06 -2.57 9.22
C LEU A 142 -10.87 -1.89 10.58
N LEU A 143 -11.62 -2.30 11.60
CA LEU A 143 -11.50 -1.72 12.94
C LEU A 143 -10.16 -2.05 13.61
N GLU A 144 -9.66 -3.27 13.40
CA GLU A 144 -8.35 -3.70 13.87
C GLU A 144 -7.25 -2.80 13.28
N VAL A 145 -7.20 -2.69 11.95
CA VAL A 145 -6.14 -1.91 11.30
C VAL A 145 -6.30 -0.41 11.60
N ALA A 146 -7.52 0.11 11.71
CA ALA A 146 -7.75 1.49 12.12
C ALA A 146 -7.14 1.83 13.48
N ALA A 147 -7.08 0.86 14.41
CA ALA A 147 -6.45 1.06 15.71
C ALA A 147 -4.92 1.23 15.62
N LEU A 148 -4.30 0.74 14.53
CA LEU A 148 -2.86 0.85 14.24
C LEU A 148 -2.54 2.09 13.37
N SER A 149 -3.53 2.60 12.64
CA SER A 149 -3.38 3.71 11.71
C SER A 149 -3.11 5.05 12.38
N SER A 150 -2.44 5.92 11.62
CA SER A 150 -2.25 7.33 11.94
C SER A 150 -3.59 8.06 12.08
N ASP A 151 -3.66 9.00 13.01
CA ASP A 151 -4.75 9.98 13.16
C ASP A 151 -4.43 11.34 12.52
N GLU A 152 -3.33 11.45 11.76
CA GLU A 152 -3.00 12.66 11.03
C GLU A 152 -3.87 12.84 9.78
N ASP A 153 -4.49 14.02 9.65
CA ASP A 153 -5.19 14.46 8.45
C ASP A 153 -4.28 15.35 7.59
N LYS A 154 -3.47 14.71 6.74
CA LYS A 154 -2.46 15.40 5.92
C LYS A 154 -3.04 16.29 4.83
N TYR A 155 -4.21 15.92 4.31
CA TYR A 155 -4.77 16.49 3.08
C TYR A 155 -6.21 16.99 3.22
N GLY A 156 -6.77 17.03 4.44
CA GLY A 156 -8.12 17.53 4.72
C GLY A 156 -9.23 16.55 4.35
N MET A 157 -8.91 15.26 4.20
CA MET A 157 -9.85 14.18 3.81
C MET A 157 -10.19 13.26 5.01
N GLY A 158 -9.69 13.62 6.20
CA GLY A 158 -9.70 12.82 7.42
C GLY A 158 -8.51 11.87 7.48
N SER A 159 -8.12 11.43 8.68
CA SER A 159 -7.00 10.52 8.87
C SER A 159 -7.25 9.12 8.29
N VAL A 160 -6.20 8.32 8.06
CA VAL A 160 -6.38 6.92 7.62
C VAL A 160 -7.17 6.11 8.65
N ARG A 161 -6.95 6.35 9.95
CA ARG A 161 -7.79 5.79 11.02
C ARG A 161 -9.27 6.10 10.82
N ASP A 162 -9.62 7.35 10.52
CA ASP A 162 -11.01 7.76 10.32
C ASP A 162 -11.59 7.24 9.00
N ILE A 163 -10.79 7.14 7.95
CA ILE A 163 -11.19 6.54 6.67
C ILE A 163 -11.57 5.07 6.89
N LEU A 164 -10.74 4.28 7.58
CA LEU A 164 -10.99 2.87 7.86
C LEU A 164 -12.19 2.67 8.79
N ARG A 165 -12.35 3.50 9.83
CA ARG A 165 -13.54 3.46 10.71
C ARG A 165 -14.83 3.77 9.95
N ARG A 166 -14.82 4.81 9.10
CA ARG A 166 -15.95 5.14 8.23
C ARG A 166 -16.29 3.98 7.29
N ALA A 167 -15.28 3.30 6.74
CA ALA A 167 -15.51 2.12 5.92
C ALA A 167 -16.13 0.95 6.72
N ALA A 168 -15.76 0.78 7.99
CA ALA A 168 -16.29 -0.25 8.88
C ALA A 168 -17.74 0.01 9.32
N ASP A 169 -18.14 1.28 9.38
CA ASP A 169 -19.49 1.70 9.77
C ASP A 169 -20.47 1.73 8.59
N ARG A 170 -19.98 1.55 7.36
CA ARG A 170 -20.85 1.49 6.18
C ARG A 170 -21.55 0.15 6.07
N ASP A 171 -22.85 0.24 5.85
CA ASP A 171 -23.66 -0.90 5.44
C ASP A 171 -23.10 -1.47 4.12
N PRO A 172 -22.86 -2.79 3.99
CA PRO A 172 -22.29 -3.43 2.79
C PRO A 172 -22.97 -3.12 1.45
N ALA A 173 -24.14 -2.47 1.44
CA ALA A 173 -24.91 -2.12 0.25
C ALA A 173 -24.71 -0.67 -0.28
N GLY A 174 -23.99 0.20 0.42
CA GLY A 174 -23.86 1.61 0.04
C GLY A 174 -22.55 1.97 -0.67
N LEU A 175 -22.61 2.28 -1.97
CA LEU A 175 -21.57 3.05 -2.66
C LEU A 175 -21.54 4.49 -2.12
N TRP A 176 -20.37 5.14 -2.21
CA TRP A 176 -20.14 6.53 -1.83
C TRP A 176 -21.15 7.51 -2.42
#